data_AF-A0A7S0R0E3-F1
#
_entry.id   AF-A0A7S0R0E3-F1
#
_cell.length_a   1.000
_cell.length_b   1.000
_cell.length_c   1.000
_cell.angle_alpha   90.00
_cell.angle_beta   90.00
_cell.angle_gamma   90.00
#
_symmetry.space_group_name_H-M   'P 1'
#
loop_
_entity.id
_entity.type
_entity.pdbx_description
1 polymer ?
#
loop_
_entity_poly.entity_id
_entity_poly.type
_entity_poly.pdbx_seq_one_letter_code
_entity_poly.pdbx_strand_id
1 'polypeptide(L)'
;MRVKVGLSPHESTSGDQAHVWVECGNGDQILRWLAYTACARLAYLRGDAPQQYVPQAVNANDGTVLDVDLVLNEVLSDGDGLTVEFGHGPEAFKIRWDGRPNTPPFQWGEEGIIGPSDHEWLEEMDMKAFGVDRLVDENLVAQNPAALDQDLNATKEVLKQYAGGLQALYKFYEAKKEKDERDLDKMSQDMFRQVMEDAHLLSDNFKMSHIDDCFVKCQEVLASRTEGKGRRDVSGSTWLSLQEFFIVLCWVAHSKFGPGMDSLSLDTQLSVKLSNLITNLLFPNLGSAITERLRSLEGSITSYTATLLKKGRRLTEQTLDSCQMRRVASLERRLDVKNLCTHLRKWGILKPKGITMSTLMTILLFAKHHEFELTKMELKKQPMEVNYDEFERLLHALAFRMYHLEESREETFEEFLGETLDDIYKKSGVLVEIKKQ
;
A
#
# COMPACT_ATOMS: atom_id res chain seq x y z
N MET A 1 5.90 25.32 -2.35
CA MET A 1 6.28 25.78 -3.69
C MET A 1 5.05 26.27 -4.43
N ARG A 2 5.15 27.51 -4.91
CA ARG A 2 4.15 28.24 -5.67
C ARG A 2 4.83 28.83 -6.90
N VAL A 3 4.28 28.55 -8.08
CA VAL A 3 4.90 28.92 -9.36
C VAL A 3 4.01 29.89 -10.12
N LYS A 4 4.61 30.93 -10.69
CA LYS A 4 3.92 31.89 -11.57
C LYS A 4 3.97 31.39 -13.01
N VAL A 5 2.83 31.06 -13.59
CA VAL A 5 2.74 30.60 -14.97
C VAL A 5 2.19 31.72 -15.85
N GLY A 6 3.04 32.25 -16.73
CA GLY A 6 2.60 33.03 -17.89
C GLY A 6 1.98 32.10 -18.93
N LEU A 7 0.87 32.52 -19.53
CA LEU A 7 0.15 31.75 -20.53
C LEU A 7 0.11 32.57 -21.82
N SER A 8 0.69 32.02 -22.89
CA SER A 8 0.74 32.66 -24.20
C SER A 8 0.09 31.79 -25.27
N PRO A 9 -0.71 32.34 -26.19
CA PRO A 9 -1.27 31.55 -27.27
C PRO A 9 -0.17 31.12 -28.25
N HIS A 10 -0.16 29.84 -28.62
CA HIS A 10 0.71 29.28 -29.65
C HIS A 10 0.33 29.93 -31.00
N GLU A 11 1.33 30.44 -31.73
CA GLU A 11 1.21 31.11 -33.05
C GLU A 11 0.63 32.55 -33.09
N SER A 12 0.31 33.18 -31.95
CA SER A 12 -0.15 34.59 -31.95
C SER A 12 0.96 35.56 -31.53
N THR A 13 1.26 36.56 -32.37
CA THR A 13 2.17 37.67 -32.07
C THR A 13 1.53 38.79 -31.22
N SER A 14 0.28 38.59 -30.76
CA SER A 14 -0.48 39.58 -30.01
C SER A 14 -0.73 39.15 -28.56
N GLY A 15 0.20 39.56 -27.67
CA GLY A 15 -0.06 40.33 -26.44
C GLY A 15 -0.95 39.80 -25.31
N ASP A 16 -1.73 38.74 -25.48
CA ASP A 16 -2.68 38.30 -24.44
C ASP A 16 -2.00 37.33 -23.46
N GLN A 17 -1.04 37.87 -22.70
CA GLN A 17 -0.34 37.16 -21.64
C GLN A 17 -1.19 37.14 -20.37
N ALA A 18 -1.85 36.01 -20.12
CA ALA A 18 -2.47 35.77 -18.83
C ALA A 18 -1.43 35.23 -17.84
N HIS A 19 -1.59 35.52 -16.55
CA HIS A 19 -0.78 34.93 -15.50
C HIS A 19 -1.65 34.20 -14.48
N VAL A 20 -1.24 32.99 -14.13
CA VAL A 20 -1.86 32.21 -13.06
C VAL A 20 -0.81 31.78 -12.06
N TRP A 21 -1.20 31.78 -10.79
CA TRP A 21 -0.40 31.15 -9.75
C TRP A 21 -0.89 29.71 -9.55
N VAL A 22 0.05 28.77 -9.51
CA VAL A 22 -0.23 27.37 -9.22
C VAL A 22 0.48 26.98 -7.94
N GLU A 23 -0.28 26.41 -7.01
CA GLU A 23 0.24 25.84 -5.77
C GLU A 23 0.70 24.40 -6.04
N CYS A 24 1.99 24.13 -5.86
CA CYS A 24 2.65 22.87 -6.26
C CYS A 24 3.09 22.00 -5.05
N GLY A 25 2.69 22.35 -3.82
CA GLY A 25 3.16 21.63 -2.63
C GLY A 25 4.69 21.66 -2.53
N ASN A 26 5.35 20.50 -2.52
CA ASN A 26 6.82 20.38 -2.46
C ASN A 26 7.52 20.55 -3.83
N GLY A 27 6.77 20.68 -4.94
CA GLY A 27 7.34 20.78 -6.28
C GLY A 27 7.76 19.45 -6.91
N ASP A 28 7.24 18.33 -6.41
CA ASP A 28 7.57 16.98 -6.91
C ASP A 28 6.80 16.60 -8.19
N GLN A 29 5.98 17.50 -8.73
CA GLN A 29 5.25 17.27 -9.98
C GLN A 29 6.10 17.64 -11.19
N ILE A 30 5.80 17.03 -12.33
CA ILE A 30 6.47 17.35 -13.60
C ILE A 30 5.86 18.59 -14.26
N LEU A 31 6.65 19.27 -15.10
CA LEU A 31 6.22 20.46 -15.86
C LEU A 31 4.97 20.21 -16.71
N ARG A 32 4.75 18.98 -17.21
CA ARG A 32 3.53 18.58 -17.92
C ARG A 32 2.28 18.80 -17.07
N TRP A 33 2.31 18.38 -15.80
CA TRP A 33 1.18 18.55 -14.89
C TRP A 33 0.91 20.03 -14.63
N LEU A 34 1.98 20.83 -14.41
CA LEU A 34 1.87 22.27 -14.21
C LEU A 34 1.19 22.93 -15.42
N ALA A 35 1.61 22.57 -16.64
CA ALA A 35 1.11 23.16 -17.88
C ALA A 35 -0.39 22.88 -18.09
N TYR A 36 -0.84 21.64 -17.86
CA TYR A 36 -2.26 21.31 -17.91
C TYR A 36 -3.07 22.04 -16.84
N THR A 37 -2.54 22.12 -15.62
CA THR A 37 -3.20 22.83 -14.51
C THR A 37 -3.34 24.32 -14.82
N ALA A 38 -2.32 24.94 -15.40
CA ALA A 38 -2.35 26.34 -15.81
C ALA A 38 -3.38 26.59 -16.93
N CYS A 39 -3.45 25.72 -17.94
CA CYS A 39 -4.44 25.82 -19.03
C CYS A 39 -5.88 25.66 -18.51
N ALA A 40 -6.12 24.69 -17.62
CA ALA A 40 -7.42 24.51 -17.00
C ALA A 40 -7.82 25.73 -16.15
N ARG A 41 -6.85 26.34 -15.45
CA ARG A 41 -7.08 27.56 -14.67
C ARG A 41 -7.38 28.76 -15.57
N LEU A 42 -6.73 28.87 -16.72
CA LEU A 42 -7.04 29.88 -17.72
C LEU A 42 -8.47 29.75 -18.23
N ALA A 43 -8.89 28.53 -18.59
CA ALA A 43 -10.25 28.26 -19.03
C ALA A 43 -11.28 28.67 -17.97
N TYR A 44 -11.04 28.30 -16.71
CA TYR A 44 -11.88 28.70 -15.60
C TYR A 44 -11.97 30.23 -15.45
N LEU A 45 -10.85 30.95 -15.54
CA LEU A 45 -10.83 32.41 -15.43
C LEU A 45 -11.55 33.11 -16.59
N ARG A 46 -11.58 32.48 -17.78
CA ARG A 46 -12.28 32.99 -18.96
C ARG A 46 -13.75 32.54 -19.06
N GLY A 47 -14.21 31.66 -18.16
CA GLY A 47 -15.55 31.09 -18.23
C GLY A 47 -15.73 30.05 -19.34
N ASP A 48 -14.62 29.52 -19.87
CA ASP A 48 -14.60 28.52 -20.93
C ASP A 48 -14.62 27.09 -20.38
N ALA A 49 -14.86 26.11 -21.26
CA ALA A 49 -14.77 24.70 -20.89
C ALA A 49 -13.33 24.32 -20.45
N PRO A 50 -13.13 23.47 -19.42
CA PRO A 50 -11.80 23.13 -18.90
C PRO A 50 -10.81 22.54 -19.92
N GLN A 51 -11.31 21.95 -21.01
CA GLN A 51 -10.51 21.34 -22.08
C GLN A 51 -10.33 22.25 -23.30
N GLN A 52 -10.81 23.50 -23.22
CA GLN A 52 -10.75 24.47 -24.33
C GLN A 52 -9.31 24.83 -24.73
N TYR A 53 -8.39 24.77 -23.75
CA TYR A 53 -6.98 25.10 -23.91
C TYR A 53 -6.13 23.90 -23.54
N VAL A 54 -5.20 23.54 -24.43
CA VAL A 54 -4.20 22.49 -24.20
C VAL A 54 -2.79 23.04 -24.32
N PRO A 55 -1.85 22.57 -23.47
CA PRO A 55 -0.47 23.04 -23.53
C PRO A 55 0.26 22.54 -24.79
N GLN A 56 1.07 23.41 -25.38
CA GLN A 56 1.89 23.15 -26.56
C GLN A 56 3.38 23.13 -26.22
N ALA A 57 3.85 24.05 -25.39
CA ALA A 57 5.24 24.12 -24.93
C ALA A 57 5.34 24.73 -23.53
N VAL A 58 6.46 24.48 -22.85
CA VAL A 58 6.81 25.09 -21.57
C VAL A 58 8.16 25.77 -21.74
N ASN A 59 8.24 27.07 -21.47
CA ASN A 59 9.41 27.90 -21.66
C ASN A 59 9.87 28.51 -20.35
N ALA A 60 11.17 28.50 -20.08
CA ALA A 60 11.76 29.28 -19.00
C ALA A 60 11.69 30.79 -19.30
N ASN A 61 11.98 31.63 -18.31
CA ASN A 61 11.91 33.09 -18.46
C ASN A 61 12.91 33.67 -19.49
N ASP A 62 13.96 32.91 -19.81
CA ASP A 62 14.94 33.24 -20.85
C ASP A 62 14.48 32.84 -22.27
N GLY A 63 13.30 32.24 -22.40
CA GLY A 63 12.75 31.74 -23.66
C GLY A 63 13.21 30.31 -24.02
N THR A 64 13.99 29.65 -23.18
CA THR A 64 14.42 28.26 -23.42
C THR A 64 13.26 27.29 -23.25
N VAL A 65 13.00 26.45 -24.25
CA VAL A 65 11.99 25.39 -24.16
C VAL A 65 12.47 24.29 -23.20
N LEU A 66 11.66 24.02 -22.17
CA LEU A 66 11.92 23.01 -21.15
C LEU A 66 11.31 21.65 -21.53
N ASP A 67 11.96 20.56 -21.13
CA ASP A 67 11.38 19.22 -21.26
C ASP A 67 10.24 19.05 -20.25
N VAL A 68 9.05 18.74 -20.75
CA VAL A 68 7.83 18.65 -19.93
C VAL A 68 7.85 17.54 -18.88
N ASP A 69 8.80 16.61 -18.97
CA ASP A 69 8.99 15.53 -18.00
C ASP A 69 9.98 15.88 -16.87
N LEU A 70 10.54 17.10 -16.84
CA LEU A 70 11.35 17.61 -15.73
C LEU A 70 10.50 17.85 -14.48
N VAL A 71 11.08 17.62 -13.31
CA VAL A 71 10.45 17.86 -12.00
C VAL A 71 10.56 19.34 -11.63
N LEU A 72 9.48 19.94 -11.13
CA LEU A 72 9.41 21.39 -10.90
C LEU A 72 10.52 21.93 -10.00
N ASN A 73 10.80 21.26 -8.89
CA ASN A 73 11.81 21.70 -7.91
C ASN A 73 13.27 21.52 -8.37
N GLU A 74 13.51 20.88 -9.53
CA GLU A 74 14.84 20.78 -10.14
C GLU A 74 15.15 21.97 -11.04
N VAL A 75 14.12 22.64 -11.55
CA VAL A 75 14.23 23.73 -12.54
C VAL A 75 13.76 25.07 -12.01
N LEU A 76 12.97 25.11 -10.94
CA LEU A 76 12.37 26.33 -10.39
C LEU A 76 12.47 26.34 -8.87
N SER A 77 12.63 27.53 -8.30
CA SER A 77 12.50 27.81 -6.87
C SER A 77 11.08 28.27 -6.51
N ASP A 78 10.77 28.31 -5.21
CA ASP A 78 9.50 28.86 -4.73
C ASP A 78 9.35 30.35 -5.13
N GLY A 79 8.25 30.70 -5.80
CA GLY A 79 8.00 32.04 -6.32
C GLY A 79 8.49 32.29 -7.75
N ASP A 80 9.23 31.36 -8.36
CA ASP A 80 9.74 31.50 -9.72
C ASP A 80 8.62 31.46 -10.77
N GLY A 81 8.95 31.96 -11.96
CA GLY A 81 8.05 32.02 -13.11
C GLY A 81 8.50 31.19 -14.30
N LEU A 82 7.53 30.74 -15.09
CA LEU A 82 7.75 30.20 -16.43
C LEU A 82 6.58 30.57 -17.36
N THR A 83 6.71 30.28 -18.65
CA THR A 83 5.66 30.51 -19.65
C THR A 83 5.18 29.18 -20.23
N VAL A 84 3.86 29.02 -20.37
CA VAL A 84 3.22 27.89 -21.04
C VAL A 84 2.56 28.41 -22.31
N GLU A 85 2.96 27.87 -23.44
CA GLU A 85 2.27 28.08 -24.70
C GLU A 85 1.04 27.18 -24.75
N PHE A 86 -0.11 27.71 -25.15
CA PHE A 86 -1.36 26.95 -25.23
C PHE A 86 -2.05 27.13 -26.59
N GLY A 87 -2.83 26.13 -27.00
CA GLY A 87 -3.60 26.17 -28.25
C GLY A 87 -5.03 25.62 -28.07
N HIS A 88 -5.85 25.78 -29.12
CA HIS A 88 -7.20 25.21 -29.20
C HIS A 88 -7.15 23.86 -29.92
N GLY A 89 -7.33 22.76 -29.20
CA GLY A 89 -7.35 21.43 -29.82
C GLY A 89 -7.26 20.31 -28.79
N PRO A 90 -7.56 19.05 -29.16
CA PRO A 90 -7.63 17.96 -28.19
C PRO A 90 -6.26 17.34 -27.85
N GLU A 91 -5.21 17.61 -28.63
CA GLU A 91 -3.89 17.03 -28.38
C GLU A 91 -2.93 18.11 -27.90
N ALA A 92 -2.36 17.86 -26.73
CA ALA A 92 -1.24 18.61 -26.19
C ALA A 92 0.07 18.07 -26.76
N PHE A 93 1.07 18.93 -26.91
CA PHE A 93 2.44 18.54 -27.27
C PHE A 93 2.54 17.73 -28.60
N LYS A 94 1.72 18.08 -29.61
CA LYS A 94 1.49 17.28 -30.85
C LYS A 94 2.73 16.94 -31.69
N ILE A 95 3.86 17.60 -31.49
CA ILE A 95 5.04 17.46 -32.34
C ILE A 95 6.26 17.22 -31.46
N ARG A 96 7.09 16.21 -31.81
CA ARG A 96 8.50 16.20 -31.40
C ARG A 96 9.11 17.48 -31.98
N TRP A 97 9.12 18.58 -31.22
CA TRP A 97 9.63 19.85 -31.75
C TRP A 97 11.12 19.69 -32.06
N ASP A 98 11.54 20.20 -33.22
CA ASP A 98 12.95 20.20 -33.63
C ASP A 98 13.77 20.97 -32.58
N GLY A 99 14.87 20.37 -32.12
CA GLY A 99 15.74 20.95 -31.10
C GLY A 99 15.40 20.57 -29.65
N ARG A 100 14.50 19.61 -29.40
CA ARG A 100 14.32 19.02 -28.05
C ARG A 100 15.69 18.62 -27.47
N PRO A 101 16.12 19.22 -26.33
CA PRO A 101 17.31 18.74 -25.63
C PRO A 101 17.11 17.27 -25.31
N ASN A 102 18.14 16.45 -25.47
CA ASN A 102 18.10 15.10 -24.89
C ASN A 102 17.74 15.27 -23.42
N THR A 103 16.65 14.63 -22.97
CA THR A 103 16.32 14.56 -21.55
C THR A 103 17.61 14.15 -20.85
N PRO A 104 18.21 15.02 -20.02
CA PRO A 104 19.41 14.66 -19.30
C PRO A 104 19.10 13.35 -18.57
N PRO A 105 20.01 12.37 -18.53
CA PRO A 105 19.80 11.22 -17.67
C PRO A 105 19.51 11.77 -16.28
N PHE A 106 18.33 11.48 -15.78
CA PHE A 106 17.87 11.96 -14.49
C PHE A 106 18.89 11.49 -13.44
N GLN A 107 19.57 12.43 -12.77
CA GLN A 107 20.55 12.14 -11.73
C GLN A 107 19.91 12.47 -10.39
N TRP A 108 19.52 11.44 -9.63
CA TRP A 108 19.22 11.63 -8.21
C TRP A 108 20.48 12.15 -7.50
N GLY A 109 20.32 13.04 -6.53
CA GLY A 109 21.40 13.31 -5.56
C GLY A 109 21.86 12.00 -4.90
N GLU A 110 23.13 11.92 -4.51
CA GLU A 110 23.81 10.67 -4.11
C GLU A 110 23.11 9.85 -3.00
N GLU A 111 22.20 10.46 -2.24
CA GLU A 111 21.62 9.83 -1.05
C GLU A 111 20.20 9.27 -1.24
N GLY A 112 19.45 9.65 -2.29
CA GLY A 112 18.03 9.30 -2.42
C GLY A 112 17.18 9.66 -1.18
N ILE A 113 15.88 9.38 -1.19
CA ILE A 113 15.04 9.53 0.01
C ILE A 113 14.95 8.17 0.71
N ILE A 114 15.42 8.09 1.95
CA ILE A 114 15.17 6.96 2.84
C ILE A 114 13.73 7.11 3.35
N GLY A 115 12.84 6.21 2.93
CA GLY A 115 11.47 6.19 3.41
C GLY A 115 11.36 5.85 4.90
N PRO A 116 10.20 6.10 5.53
CA PRO A 116 9.97 5.75 6.92
C PRO A 116 10.21 4.25 7.17
N SER A 117 10.67 3.91 8.38
CA SER A 117 10.94 2.52 8.73
C SER A 117 9.65 1.69 8.81
N ASP A 118 9.75 0.36 8.65
CA ASP A 118 8.58 -0.54 8.70
C ASP A 118 7.84 -0.47 10.05
N HIS A 119 8.53 -0.04 11.11
CA HIS A 119 8.01 0.05 12.48
C HIS A 119 7.51 1.44 12.88
N GLU A 120 7.85 2.49 12.13
CA GLU A 120 7.67 3.90 12.54
C GLU A 120 6.24 4.20 13.02
N TRP A 121 5.23 3.74 12.28
CA TRP A 121 3.83 3.97 12.65
C TRP A 121 3.44 3.32 14.00
N LEU A 122 4.04 2.17 14.33
CA LEU A 122 3.78 1.46 15.58
C LEU A 122 4.58 2.09 16.72
N GLU A 123 5.79 2.57 16.44
CA GLU A 123 6.61 3.32 17.40
C GLU A 123 5.99 4.65 17.78
N GLU A 124 5.31 5.32 16.85
CA GLU A 124 4.62 6.58 17.09
C GLU A 124 3.17 6.41 17.57
N MET A 125 2.67 5.17 17.65
CA MET A 125 1.28 4.90 18.04
C MET A 125 0.98 5.40 19.47
N ASP A 126 0.03 6.34 19.58
CA ASP A 126 -0.45 6.87 20.86
C ASP A 126 -1.55 5.98 21.45
N MET A 127 -1.15 5.06 22.33
CA MET A 127 -2.04 4.10 22.98
C MET A 127 -3.21 4.77 23.72
N LYS A 128 -3.01 5.95 24.31
CA LYS A 128 -4.06 6.68 25.03
C LYS A 128 -5.09 7.29 24.07
N ALA A 129 -4.62 7.84 22.95
CA ALA A 129 -5.51 8.34 21.90
C ALA A 129 -6.37 7.22 21.26
N PHE A 130 -5.91 5.96 21.34
CA PHE A 130 -6.68 4.77 20.94
C PHE A 130 -7.51 4.16 22.09
N GLY A 131 -7.56 4.79 23.26
CA GLY A 131 -8.37 4.40 24.41
C GLY A 131 -7.89 3.15 25.15
N VAL A 132 -6.63 2.74 24.94
CA VAL A 132 -6.06 1.54 25.59
C VAL A 132 -5.81 1.77 27.08
N ASP A 133 -5.63 3.03 27.51
CA ASP A 133 -5.52 3.43 28.92
C ASP A 133 -6.73 3.00 29.75
N ARG A 134 -7.91 2.97 29.14
CA ARG A 134 -9.17 2.54 29.78
C ARG A 134 -9.22 1.03 30.05
N LEU A 135 -8.29 0.26 29.51
CA LEU A 135 -8.23 -1.20 29.63
C LEU A 135 -7.28 -1.67 30.73
N VAL A 136 -6.48 -0.75 31.29
CA VAL A 136 -5.59 -1.03 32.41
C VAL A 136 -6.42 -1.14 33.69
N ASP A 137 -6.11 -2.11 34.54
CA ASP A 137 -6.88 -2.38 35.75
C ASP A 137 -6.77 -1.21 36.76
N GLU A 138 -7.92 -0.73 37.23
CA GLU A 138 -8.00 0.38 38.18
C GLU A 138 -7.33 0.04 39.52
N ASN A 139 -7.37 -1.24 39.95
CA ASN A 139 -6.74 -1.67 41.19
C ASN A 139 -5.21 -1.59 41.10
N LEU A 140 -4.64 -1.91 39.93
CA LEU A 140 -3.19 -1.77 39.68
C LEU A 140 -2.78 -0.29 39.76
N VAL A 141 -3.58 0.60 39.17
CA VAL A 141 -3.32 2.04 39.16
C VAL A 141 -3.47 2.64 40.56
N ALA A 142 -4.47 2.18 41.34
CA ALA A 142 -4.68 2.60 42.71
C ALA A 142 -3.52 2.19 43.64
N GLN A 143 -2.90 1.04 43.41
CA GLN A 143 -1.74 0.56 44.17
C GLN A 143 -0.43 1.24 43.74
N ASN A 144 -0.27 1.53 42.45
CA ASN A 144 0.90 2.20 41.90
C ASN A 144 0.47 3.17 40.77
N PRO A 145 0.51 4.49 40.99
CA PRO A 145 0.14 5.47 39.96
C PRO A 145 0.96 5.37 38.67
N ALA A 146 2.19 4.84 38.71
CA ALA A 146 3.01 4.61 37.53
C ALA A 146 2.62 3.34 36.75
N ALA A 147 1.75 2.49 37.30
CA ALA A 147 1.32 1.24 36.65
C ALA A 147 0.61 1.49 35.32
N LEU A 148 -0.10 2.61 35.18
CA LEU A 148 -0.76 2.99 33.92
C LEU A 148 0.24 3.09 32.77
N ASP A 149 1.23 3.97 32.90
CA ASP A 149 2.20 4.21 31.84
C ASP A 149 3.14 3.00 31.65
N GLN A 150 3.45 2.27 32.73
CA GLN A 150 4.23 1.03 32.65
C GLN A 150 3.52 -0.05 31.84
N ASP A 151 2.24 -0.32 32.13
CA ASP A 151 1.48 -1.37 31.44
C ASP A 151 1.13 -0.96 30.00
N LEU A 152 0.88 0.33 29.73
CA LEU A 152 0.71 0.83 28.36
C LEU A 152 1.97 0.63 27.51
N ASN A 153 3.14 0.97 28.06
CA ASN A 153 4.42 0.75 27.37
C ASN A 153 4.69 -0.76 27.18
N ALA A 154 4.47 -1.58 28.21
CA ALA A 154 4.62 -3.03 28.10
C ALA A 154 3.67 -3.64 27.06
N THR A 155 2.42 -3.15 26.98
CA THR A 155 1.42 -3.59 25.99
C THR A 155 1.88 -3.22 24.58
N LYS A 156 2.42 -2.02 24.40
CA LYS A 156 3.01 -1.59 23.12
C LYS A 156 4.21 -2.46 22.72
N GLU A 157 5.08 -2.82 23.65
CA GLU A 157 6.20 -3.72 23.38
C GLU A 157 5.74 -5.13 22.98
N VAL A 158 4.67 -5.66 23.59
CA VAL A 158 4.06 -6.92 23.15
C VAL A 158 3.53 -6.82 21.72
N LEU A 159 2.87 -5.71 21.36
CA LEU A 159 2.44 -5.47 19.98
C LEU A 159 3.63 -5.39 19.02
N LYS A 160 4.73 -4.72 19.40
CA LYS A 160 5.95 -4.64 18.58
C LYS A 160 6.60 -6.01 18.39
N GLN A 161 6.69 -6.79 19.46
CA GLN A 161 7.29 -8.12 19.46
C GLN A 161 6.59 -9.07 18.47
N TYR A 162 5.26 -9.01 18.38
CA TYR A 162 4.47 -9.92 17.53
C TYR A 162 3.90 -9.24 16.27
N ALA A 163 4.38 -8.05 15.93
CA ALA A 163 3.78 -7.19 14.91
C ALA A 163 3.72 -7.85 13.53
N GLY A 164 4.78 -8.54 13.08
CA GLY A 164 4.78 -9.19 11.77
C GLY A 164 3.81 -10.36 11.68
N GLY A 165 3.73 -11.21 12.71
CA GLY A 165 2.75 -12.30 12.77
C GLY A 165 1.31 -11.80 12.80
N LEU A 166 1.03 -10.74 13.59
CA LEU A 166 -0.27 -10.09 13.62
C LEU A 166 -0.63 -9.44 12.28
N GLN A 167 0.33 -8.82 11.59
CA GLN A 167 0.14 -8.29 10.25
C GLN A 167 -0.15 -9.40 9.25
N ALA A 168 0.54 -10.53 9.32
CA ALA A 168 0.29 -11.68 8.46
C ALA A 168 -1.12 -12.26 8.69
N LEU A 169 -1.57 -12.38 9.94
CA LEU A 169 -2.97 -12.74 10.25
C LEU A 169 -3.95 -11.76 9.62
N TYR A 170 -3.73 -10.47 9.84
CA TYR A 170 -4.58 -9.42 9.27
C TYR A 170 -4.70 -9.56 7.74
N LYS A 171 -3.55 -9.69 7.04
CA LYS A 171 -3.47 -9.84 5.59
C LYS A 171 -4.11 -11.11 5.08
N PHE A 172 -3.94 -12.21 5.80
CA PHE A 172 -4.53 -13.49 5.44
C PHE A 172 -6.06 -13.47 5.50
N TYR A 173 -6.63 -12.81 6.51
CA TYR A 173 -8.08 -12.75 6.70
C TYR A 173 -8.76 -11.61 5.95
N GLU A 174 -8.09 -10.47 5.71
CA GLU A 174 -8.72 -9.34 5.02
C GLU A 174 -9.18 -9.69 3.60
N ALA A 175 -8.59 -10.72 2.98
CA ALA A 175 -8.90 -11.15 1.62
C ALA A 175 -9.70 -12.46 1.55
N LYS A 176 -10.18 -13.03 2.68
CA LYS A 176 -10.99 -14.26 2.68
C LYS A 176 -12.35 -14.09 1.98
N LYS A 177 -12.91 -12.88 1.93
CA LYS A 177 -14.07 -12.55 1.09
C LYS A 177 -13.60 -11.85 -0.18
N GLU A 178 -14.30 -12.08 -1.29
CA GLU A 178 -13.99 -11.44 -2.56
C GLU A 178 -14.04 -9.90 -2.42
N LYS A 179 -12.99 -9.24 -2.90
CA LYS A 179 -12.77 -7.81 -2.72
C LYS A 179 -12.21 -7.13 -3.95
N ASP A 180 -12.57 -5.87 -4.08
CA ASP A 180 -11.93 -4.90 -4.95
C ASP A 180 -10.59 -4.44 -4.34
N GLU A 181 -9.65 -4.01 -5.18
CA GLU A 181 -8.35 -3.46 -4.77
C GLU A 181 -8.50 -2.24 -3.86
N ARG A 182 -9.60 -1.48 -4.01
CA ARG A 182 -9.93 -0.31 -3.19
C ARG A 182 -10.27 -0.66 -1.74
N ASP A 183 -10.59 -1.93 -1.47
CA ASP A 183 -10.95 -2.45 -0.15
C ASP A 183 -9.84 -3.30 0.50
N LEU A 184 -8.66 -3.31 -0.11
CA LEU A 184 -7.44 -3.75 0.57
C LEU A 184 -7.12 -2.83 1.74
N ASP A 185 -6.56 -3.39 2.80
CA ASP A 185 -6.30 -2.71 4.08
C ASP A 185 -7.57 -2.34 4.86
N LYS A 186 -8.67 -3.08 4.65
CA LYS A 186 -9.92 -2.92 5.40
C LYS A 186 -10.47 -4.26 5.87
N MET A 187 -10.46 -4.56 7.16
CA MET A 187 -11.07 -5.77 7.71
C MET A 187 -12.50 -5.51 8.22
N SER A 188 -13.50 -6.14 7.60
CA SER A 188 -14.89 -6.04 8.08
C SER A 188 -15.11 -6.78 9.41
N GLN A 189 -16.20 -6.45 10.12
CA GLN A 189 -16.57 -7.15 11.36
C GLN A 189 -16.70 -8.66 11.16
N ASP A 190 -17.33 -9.13 10.07
CA ASP A 190 -17.45 -10.56 9.81
C ASP A 190 -16.10 -11.25 9.60
N MET A 191 -15.14 -10.57 8.97
CA MET A 191 -13.79 -11.10 8.82
C MET A 191 -13.11 -11.19 10.19
N PHE A 192 -13.29 -10.18 11.04
CA PHE A 192 -12.78 -10.18 12.40
C PHE A 192 -13.41 -11.30 13.25
N ARG A 193 -14.73 -11.50 13.17
CA ARG A 193 -15.42 -12.63 13.79
C ARG A 193 -14.80 -13.96 13.36
N GLN A 194 -14.55 -14.12 12.05
CA GLN A 194 -13.93 -15.32 11.52
C GLN A 194 -12.52 -15.56 12.11
N VAL A 195 -11.72 -14.51 12.32
CA VAL A 195 -10.41 -14.65 13.01
C VAL A 195 -10.62 -15.21 14.41
N MET A 196 -11.58 -14.68 15.17
CA MET A 196 -11.85 -15.10 16.55
C MET A 196 -12.42 -16.53 16.64
N GLU A 197 -13.27 -16.92 15.69
CA GLU A 197 -13.82 -18.28 15.56
C GLU A 197 -12.73 -19.30 15.24
N ASP A 198 -11.94 -19.02 14.20
CA ASP A 198 -10.85 -19.89 13.75
C ASP A 198 -9.76 -19.98 14.83
N ALA A 199 -9.59 -18.94 15.66
CA ALA A 199 -8.68 -18.95 16.82
C ALA A 199 -9.22 -19.72 18.03
N HIS A 200 -10.44 -20.27 17.94
CA HIS A 200 -11.14 -20.95 19.03
C HIS A 200 -11.24 -20.11 20.31
N LEU A 201 -11.52 -18.80 20.14
CA LEU A 201 -11.57 -17.87 21.26
C LEU A 201 -12.87 -17.95 22.07
N LEU A 202 -13.92 -18.51 21.49
CA LEU A 202 -15.23 -18.60 22.11
C LEU A 202 -15.26 -19.68 23.20
N SER A 203 -15.91 -19.37 24.32
CA SER A 203 -16.16 -20.30 25.43
C SER A 203 -17.58 -20.08 25.98
N ASP A 204 -18.00 -20.90 26.95
CA ASP A 204 -19.32 -20.77 27.58
C ASP A 204 -19.56 -19.36 28.16
N ASN A 205 -18.50 -18.77 28.70
CA ASN A 205 -18.52 -17.43 29.29
C ASN A 205 -18.17 -16.34 28.27
N PHE A 206 -17.40 -16.65 27.22
CA PHE A 206 -16.96 -15.68 26.23
C PHE A 206 -17.56 -15.94 24.84
N LYS A 207 -18.67 -15.25 24.56
CA LYS A 207 -19.49 -15.40 23.33
C LYS A 207 -19.16 -14.37 22.26
N MET A 208 -19.62 -14.60 21.03
CA MET A 208 -19.44 -13.71 19.88
C MET A 208 -19.95 -12.28 20.11
N SER A 209 -20.99 -12.10 20.93
CA SER A 209 -21.48 -10.76 21.31
C SER A 209 -20.40 -9.91 22.00
N HIS A 210 -19.50 -10.53 22.77
CA HIS A 210 -18.38 -9.81 23.40
C HIS A 210 -17.35 -9.35 22.37
N ILE A 211 -17.11 -10.16 21.32
CA ILE A 211 -16.24 -9.78 20.20
C ILE A 211 -16.83 -8.58 19.46
N ASP A 212 -18.14 -8.61 19.23
CA ASP A 212 -18.87 -7.52 18.58
C ASP A 212 -18.80 -6.24 19.42
N ASP A 213 -19.00 -6.34 20.73
CA ASP A 213 -18.87 -5.21 21.65
C ASP A 213 -17.45 -4.62 21.63
N CYS A 214 -16.40 -5.46 21.60
CA CYS A 214 -15.01 -5.00 21.46
C CYS A 214 -14.80 -4.26 20.13
N PHE A 215 -15.33 -4.78 19.03
CA PHE A 215 -15.24 -4.14 17.72
C PHE A 215 -15.92 -2.77 17.71
N VAL A 216 -17.15 -2.68 18.24
CA VAL A 216 -17.94 -1.44 18.30
C VAL A 216 -17.27 -0.41 19.20
N LYS A 217 -16.85 -0.78 20.40
CA LYS A 217 -16.17 0.14 21.34
C LYS A 217 -14.88 0.72 20.74
N CYS A 218 -14.09 -0.11 20.06
CA CYS A 218 -12.89 0.35 19.37
C CYS A 218 -13.25 1.43 18.32
N GLN A 219 -14.28 1.17 17.50
CA GLN A 219 -14.75 2.11 16.48
C GLN A 219 -15.32 3.41 17.07
N GLU A 220 -16.05 3.35 18.19
CA GLU A 220 -16.58 4.53 18.88
C GLU A 220 -15.48 5.45 19.40
N VAL A 221 -14.46 4.87 20.04
CA VAL A 221 -13.27 5.62 20.49
C VAL A 221 -12.59 6.31 19.31
N LEU A 222 -12.46 5.62 18.18
CA LEU A 222 -11.84 6.15 16.98
C LEU A 222 -12.69 7.23 16.29
N ALA A 223 -14.00 7.07 16.25
CA ALA A 223 -14.93 8.05 15.70
C ALA A 223 -14.83 9.38 16.45
N SER A 224 -14.77 9.34 17.79
CA SER A 224 -14.61 10.52 18.64
C SER A 224 -13.33 11.33 18.36
N ARG A 225 -12.29 10.71 17.77
CA ARG A 225 -11.05 11.38 17.35
C ARG A 225 -11.19 12.17 16.05
N THR A 226 -12.17 11.81 15.21
CA THR A 226 -12.30 12.32 13.84
C THR A 226 -13.21 13.56 13.73
N GLU A 227 -13.95 13.90 14.78
CA GLU A 227 -14.91 15.01 14.80
C GLU A 227 -14.27 16.40 14.59
N GLY A 228 -12.93 16.53 14.67
CA GLY A 228 -12.18 17.76 14.40
C GLY A 228 -11.54 17.90 13.01
N LYS A 229 -11.51 16.85 12.17
CA LYS A 229 -10.84 16.86 10.86
C LYS A 229 -11.62 16.07 9.83
N GLY A 230 -12.64 16.71 9.24
CA GLY A 230 -13.39 16.18 8.10
C GLY A 230 -14.14 14.88 8.42
N ARG A 231 -15.48 14.96 8.50
CA ARG A 231 -16.38 13.81 8.63
C ARG A 231 -15.84 12.58 7.87
N ARG A 232 -15.38 11.55 8.60
CA ARG A 232 -15.64 10.18 8.14
C ARG A 232 -17.15 10.12 8.06
N ASP A 233 -17.71 10.02 6.85
CA ASP A 233 -19.14 9.78 6.71
C ASP A 233 -19.50 8.57 7.56
N VAL A 234 -20.26 8.82 8.64
CA VAL A 234 -20.83 7.80 9.53
C VAL A 234 -22.00 7.11 8.81
N SER A 235 -21.84 6.85 7.51
CA SER A 235 -22.75 6.03 6.71
C SER A 235 -22.07 4.68 6.49
N GLY A 236 -22.27 3.75 7.43
CA GLY A 236 -22.14 2.30 7.20
C GLY A 236 -20.73 1.70 7.02
N SER A 237 -19.69 2.44 7.37
CA SER A 237 -18.30 2.06 7.09
C SER A 237 -17.64 1.33 8.28
N THR A 238 -17.99 0.05 8.50
CA THR A 238 -17.61 -0.80 9.64
C THR A 238 -16.36 -1.67 9.37
N TRP A 239 -15.18 -1.07 9.28
CA TRP A 239 -13.94 -1.82 9.04
C TRP A 239 -12.77 -1.36 9.90
N LEU A 240 -11.87 -2.29 10.18
CA LEU A 240 -10.60 -2.06 10.86
C LEU A 240 -9.48 -1.96 9.84
N SER A 241 -8.66 -0.92 9.92
CA SER A 241 -7.30 -0.92 9.38
C SER A 241 -6.38 -1.80 10.21
N LEU A 242 -5.14 -2.03 9.76
CA LEU A 242 -4.13 -2.80 10.51
C LEU A 242 -3.89 -2.24 11.93
N GLN A 243 -3.81 -0.91 12.06
CA GLN A 243 -3.65 -0.25 13.36
C GLN A 243 -4.84 -0.54 14.28
N GLU A 244 -6.06 -0.36 13.74
CA GLU A 244 -7.29 -0.58 14.49
C GLU A 244 -7.48 -2.08 14.84
N PHE A 245 -6.96 -2.99 14.01
CA PHE A 245 -6.87 -4.42 14.31
C PHE A 245 -5.98 -4.71 15.53
N PHE A 246 -4.80 -4.07 15.63
CA PHE A 246 -3.92 -4.25 16.80
C PHE A 246 -4.60 -3.74 18.08
N ILE A 247 -5.28 -2.59 17.98
CA ILE A 247 -5.99 -1.99 19.10
C ILE A 247 -7.16 -2.88 19.54
N VAL A 248 -8.00 -3.35 18.63
CA VAL A 248 -9.15 -4.20 19.02
C VAL A 248 -8.70 -5.51 19.67
N LEU A 249 -7.51 -6.04 19.34
CA LEU A 249 -6.96 -7.20 20.06
C LEU A 249 -6.66 -6.90 21.54
N CYS A 250 -6.29 -5.67 21.88
CA CYS A 250 -6.16 -5.24 23.28
C CYS A 250 -7.52 -5.27 23.99
N TRP A 251 -8.58 -4.78 23.33
CA TRP A 251 -9.96 -4.84 23.85
C TRP A 251 -10.42 -6.29 24.04
N VAL A 252 -10.12 -7.17 23.09
CA VAL A 252 -10.45 -8.60 23.17
C VAL A 252 -9.68 -9.25 24.32
N ALA A 253 -8.38 -8.98 24.47
CA ALA A 253 -7.58 -9.51 25.57
C ALA A 253 -8.12 -9.08 26.95
N HIS A 254 -8.45 -7.79 27.09
CA HIS A 254 -9.07 -7.26 28.30
C HIS A 254 -10.41 -7.94 28.61
N SER A 255 -11.28 -8.08 27.60
CA SER A 255 -12.62 -8.67 27.75
C SER A 255 -12.54 -10.17 28.05
N LYS A 256 -11.69 -10.92 27.34
CA LYS A 256 -11.55 -12.38 27.46
C LYS A 256 -10.96 -12.82 28.80
N PHE A 257 -9.98 -12.06 29.31
CA PHE A 257 -9.29 -12.36 30.57
C PHE A 257 -9.71 -11.42 31.70
N GLY A 258 -10.94 -10.88 31.60
CA GLY A 258 -11.54 -10.01 32.59
C GLY A 258 -12.15 -10.75 33.78
N PRO A 259 -12.69 -10.02 34.77
CA PRO A 259 -13.37 -10.58 35.92
C PRO A 259 -14.51 -11.54 35.53
N GLY A 260 -14.51 -12.76 36.06
CA GLY A 260 -15.57 -13.75 35.83
C GLY A 260 -15.52 -14.48 34.48
N MET A 261 -14.44 -14.30 33.70
CA MET A 261 -14.20 -14.99 32.44
C MET A 261 -13.16 -16.12 32.61
N ASP A 262 -12.48 -16.52 31.53
CA ASP A 262 -11.41 -17.52 31.56
C ASP A 262 -10.20 -16.92 32.28
N SER A 263 -10.00 -17.31 33.54
CA SER A 263 -9.31 -16.49 34.53
C SER A 263 -7.79 -16.46 34.38
N LEU A 264 -7.25 -15.27 34.11
CA LEU A 264 -6.02 -14.79 34.75
C LEU A 264 -6.41 -14.07 36.06
N SER A 265 -5.47 -13.81 36.98
CA SER A 265 -5.81 -13.05 38.20
C SER A 265 -6.37 -11.68 37.83
N LEU A 266 -7.30 -11.16 38.63
CA LEU A 266 -7.99 -9.88 38.36
C LEU A 266 -6.97 -8.75 38.08
N ASP A 267 -5.95 -8.65 38.92
CA ASP A 267 -4.87 -7.66 38.83
C ASP A 267 -3.79 -7.98 37.78
N THR A 268 -4.12 -8.77 36.75
CA THR A 268 -3.16 -9.06 35.68
C THR A 268 -3.06 -7.90 34.71
N GLN A 269 -1.84 -7.45 34.46
CA GLN A 269 -1.47 -6.44 33.47
C GLN A 269 -2.04 -6.77 32.07
N LEU A 270 -2.47 -5.74 31.34
CA LEU A 270 -2.98 -5.85 29.99
C LEU A 270 -1.96 -6.47 29.04
N SER A 271 -0.68 -6.09 29.20
CA SER A 271 0.44 -6.65 28.44
C SER A 271 0.51 -8.18 28.55
N VAL A 272 0.31 -8.72 29.75
CA VAL A 272 0.28 -10.17 30.01
C VAL A 272 -0.97 -10.81 29.40
N LYS A 273 -2.14 -10.19 29.56
CA LYS A 273 -3.40 -10.66 28.92
C LYS A 273 -3.27 -10.73 27.40
N LEU A 274 -2.68 -9.70 26.79
CA LEU A 274 -2.46 -9.61 25.34
C LEU A 274 -1.43 -10.65 24.86
N SER A 275 -0.31 -10.79 25.58
CA SER A 275 0.70 -11.80 25.25
C SER A 275 0.09 -13.20 25.30
N ASN A 276 -0.72 -13.49 26.33
CA ASN A 276 -1.44 -14.75 26.47
C ASN A 276 -2.43 -14.98 25.31
N LEU A 277 -3.20 -13.96 24.91
CA LEU A 277 -4.08 -14.02 23.75
C LEU A 277 -3.31 -14.43 22.48
N ILE A 278 -2.18 -13.78 22.22
CA ILE A 278 -1.41 -13.97 20.99
C ILE A 278 -0.74 -15.35 20.98
N THR A 279 -0.01 -15.68 22.04
CA THR A 279 0.88 -16.83 22.09
C THR A 279 0.19 -18.15 22.38
N ASN A 280 -0.94 -18.13 23.10
CA ASN A 280 -1.64 -19.36 23.49
C ASN A 280 -2.94 -19.60 22.72
N LEU A 281 -3.52 -18.57 22.08
CA LEU A 281 -4.78 -18.70 21.35
C LEU A 281 -4.60 -18.38 19.86
N LEU A 282 -4.18 -17.17 19.51
CA LEU A 282 -4.13 -16.77 18.09
C LEU A 282 -3.09 -17.57 17.30
N PHE A 283 -1.81 -17.50 17.68
CA PHE A 283 -0.74 -18.10 16.88
C PHE A 283 -0.77 -19.63 16.85
N PRO A 284 -1.04 -20.36 17.95
CA PRO A 284 -1.12 -21.82 17.90
C PRO A 284 -2.27 -22.32 17.01
N ASN A 285 -3.44 -21.67 17.09
CA ASN A 285 -4.63 -22.13 16.37
C ASN A 285 -4.65 -21.69 14.90
N LEU A 286 -4.11 -20.50 14.60
CA LEU A 286 -4.13 -19.93 13.25
C LEU A 286 -2.82 -20.14 12.47
N GLY A 287 -1.70 -20.29 13.18
CA GLY A 287 -0.37 -20.30 12.60
C GLY A 287 -0.10 -21.51 11.72
N SER A 288 -0.59 -22.69 12.09
CA SER A 288 -0.39 -23.93 11.32
C SER A 288 -0.98 -23.83 9.92
N ALA A 289 -2.24 -23.40 9.80
CA ALA A 289 -2.93 -23.26 8.52
C ALA A 289 -2.28 -22.22 7.58
N ILE A 290 -1.77 -21.11 8.15
CA ILE A 290 -1.04 -20.10 7.36
C ILE A 290 0.32 -20.64 6.94
N THR A 291 1.07 -21.21 7.88
CA THR A 291 2.40 -21.78 7.63
C THR A 291 2.35 -22.87 6.57
N GLU A 292 1.37 -23.77 6.64
CA GLU A 292 1.18 -24.83 5.65
C GLU A 292 0.95 -24.26 4.24
N ARG A 293 0.09 -23.24 4.12
CA ARG A 293 -0.15 -22.58 2.83
C ARG A 293 1.09 -21.87 2.29
N LEU A 294 1.85 -21.20 3.15
CA LEU A 294 3.10 -20.53 2.76
C LEU A 294 4.17 -21.55 2.34
N ARG A 295 4.37 -22.61 3.14
CA ARG A 295 5.31 -23.70 2.82
C ARG A 295 4.93 -24.47 1.56
N SER A 296 3.64 -24.58 1.24
CA SER A 296 3.20 -25.19 -0.02
C SER A 296 3.72 -24.45 -1.26
N LEU A 297 4.07 -23.17 -1.12
CA LEU A 297 4.67 -22.36 -2.19
C LEU A 297 6.19 -22.53 -2.27
N GLU A 298 6.88 -23.03 -1.24
CA GLU A 298 8.33 -23.28 -1.28
C GLU A 298 8.71 -24.34 -2.31
N GLY A 299 7.83 -25.33 -2.52
CA GLY A 299 8.03 -26.40 -3.51
C GLY A 299 8.21 -25.91 -4.95
N SER A 300 7.87 -24.64 -5.22
CA SER A 300 8.12 -24.00 -6.51
C SER A 300 9.60 -23.67 -6.78
N ILE A 301 10.42 -23.53 -5.73
CA ILE A 301 11.79 -23.01 -5.84
C ILE A 301 12.76 -24.18 -6.15
N THR A 302 13.13 -24.33 -7.42
CA THR A 302 14.12 -25.30 -7.89
C THR A 302 15.35 -24.59 -8.46
N SER A 303 16.45 -25.31 -8.66
CA SER A 303 17.64 -24.73 -9.31
C SER A 303 17.36 -24.27 -10.75
N TYR A 304 16.42 -24.94 -11.43
CA TYR A 304 16.00 -24.61 -12.78
C TYR A 304 15.14 -23.34 -12.81
N THR A 305 14.13 -23.24 -11.95
CA THR A 305 13.28 -22.04 -11.86
C THR A 305 14.09 -20.82 -11.42
N ALA A 306 15.01 -20.98 -10.47
CA ALA A 306 15.95 -19.92 -10.08
C ALA A 306 16.84 -19.46 -11.25
N THR A 307 17.30 -20.39 -12.09
CA THR A 307 18.09 -20.04 -13.29
C THR A 307 17.25 -19.29 -14.31
N LEU A 308 15.99 -19.66 -14.50
CA LEU A 308 15.06 -18.99 -15.42
C LEU A 308 14.75 -17.57 -14.95
N LEU A 309 14.42 -17.39 -13.68
CA LEU A 309 14.20 -16.07 -13.06
C LEU A 309 15.44 -15.18 -13.22
N LYS A 310 16.64 -15.72 -13.00
CA LYS A 310 17.90 -14.98 -13.21
C LYS A 310 18.08 -14.52 -14.66
N LYS A 311 17.65 -15.30 -15.66
CA LYS A 311 17.66 -14.88 -17.07
C LYS A 311 16.64 -13.77 -17.36
N GLY A 312 15.46 -13.85 -16.73
CA GLY A 312 14.37 -12.88 -16.86
C GLY A 312 14.53 -11.62 -16.01
N ARG A 313 15.48 -11.59 -15.07
CA ARG A 313 15.73 -10.52 -14.08
C ARG A 313 15.52 -9.10 -14.62
N ARG A 314 16.20 -8.76 -15.72
CA ARG A 314 16.10 -7.42 -16.31
C ARG A 314 14.69 -7.08 -16.80
N LEU A 315 13.96 -8.06 -17.36
CA LEU A 315 12.58 -7.86 -17.83
C LEU A 315 11.62 -7.75 -16.64
N THR A 316 11.87 -8.49 -15.56
CA THR A 316 11.15 -8.35 -14.29
C THR A 316 11.33 -6.97 -13.68
N GLU A 317 12.57 -6.45 -13.62
CA GLU A 317 12.88 -5.09 -13.16
C GLU A 317 12.12 -4.05 -13.98
N GLN A 318 12.22 -4.13 -15.32
CA GLN A 318 11.53 -3.21 -16.23
C GLN A 318 10.00 -3.30 -16.11
N THR A 319 9.46 -4.48 -15.79
CA THR A 319 8.02 -4.69 -15.58
C THR A 319 7.56 -4.05 -14.26
N LEU A 320 8.34 -4.18 -13.19
CA LEU A 320 8.07 -3.47 -11.93
C LEU A 320 8.06 -1.96 -12.17
N ASP A 321 9.05 -1.45 -12.92
CA ASP A 321 9.17 -0.03 -13.25
C ASP A 321 7.99 0.48 -14.08
N SER A 322 7.51 -0.30 -15.06
CA SER A 322 6.36 0.10 -15.88
C SER A 322 5.05 0.12 -15.09
N CYS A 323 4.99 -0.60 -13.96
CA CYS A 323 3.81 -0.64 -13.09
C CYS A 323 3.69 0.56 -12.13
N GLN A 324 4.77 1.32 -11.91
CA GLN A 324 4.77 2.42 -10.94
C GLN A 324 4.04 3.66 -11.48
N MET A 325 3.08 4.15 -10.69
CA MET A 325 2.29 5.35 -11.02
C MET A 325 3.06 6.67 -10.80
N ARG A 326 4.18 6.64 -10.06
CA ARG A 326 5.03 7.80 -9.75
C ARG A 326 6.50 7.37 -9.69
N ARG A 327 7.40 8.13 -10.31
CA ARG A 327 8.85 7.99 -10.12
C ARG A 327 9.19 8.53 -8.73
N VAL A 328 9.02 7.72 -7.70
CA VAL A 328 9.41 8.10 -6.33
C VAL A 328 10.93 8.02 -6.21
N ALA A 329 11.51 9.03 -5.58
CA ALA A 329 12.93 9.18 -5.29
C ALA A 329 13.41 8.20 -4.20
N SER A 330 13.17 6.90 -4.33
CA SER A 330 13.68 5.91 -3.38
C SER A 330 14.88 5.16 -3.95
N LEU A 331 15.89 4.93 -3.11
CA LEU A 331 17.06 4.07 -3.41
C LEU A 331 16.62 2.69 -3.93
N GLU A 332 15.50 2.20 -3.40
CA GLU A 332 14.89 0.93 -3.77
C GLU A 332 13.51 1.17 -4.41
N ARG A 333 13.32 0.67 -5.63
CA ARG A 333 12.04 0.75 -6.36
C ARG A 333 11.00 -0.12 -5.65
N ARG A 334 9.82 0.44 -5.38
CA ARG A 334 8.72 -0.24 -4.70
C ARG A 334 7.37 0.01 -5.39
N LEU A 335 6.54 -1.02 -5.48
CA LEU A 335 5.19 -0.97 -6.05
C LEU A 335 4.14 -1.25 -4.98
N ASP A 336 3.27 -0.28 -4.71
CA ASP A 336 2.11 -0.45 -3.82
C ASP A 336 1.23 -1.63 -4.30
N VAL A 337 0.83 -2.49 -3.35
CA VAL A 337 0.07 -3.71 -3.64
C VAL A 337 -1.29 -3.45 -4.31
N LYS A 338 -1.95 -2.31 -4.05
CA LYS A 338 -3.20 -1.92 -4.74
C LYS A 338 -2.96 -1.66 -6.21
N ASN A 339 -1.85 -1.00 -6.53
CA ASN A 339 -1.43 -0.78 -7.92
C ASN A 339 -1.05 -2.11 -8.59
N LEU A 340 -0.33 -2.98 -7.88
CA LEU A 340 -0.05 -4.33 -8.36
C LEU A 340 -1.34 -5.10 -8.69
N CYS A 341 -2.35 -5.07 -7.82
CA CYS A 341 -3.64 -5.72 -8.07
C CYS A 341 -4.34 -5.18 -9.33
N THR A 342 -4.25 -3.87 -9.57
CA THR A 342 -4.78 -3.23 -10.78
C THR A 342 -4.14 -3.81 -12.03
N HIS A 343 -2.81 -3.95 -12.04
CA HIS A 343 -2.07 -4.53 -13.17
C HIS A 343 -2.33 -6.03 -13.33
N LEU A 344 -2.34 -6.80 -12.25
CA LEU A 344 -2.64 -8.23 -12.29
C LEU A 344 -4.05 -8.51 -12.86
N ARG A 345 -5.04 -7.64 -12.62
CA ARG A 345 -6.35 -7.73 -13.29
C ARG A 345 -6.27 -7.40 -14.77
N LYS A 346 -5.59 -6.32 -15.14
CA LYS A 346 -5.37 -5.96 -16.56
C LYS A 346 -4.67 -7.06 -17.33
N TRP A 347 -3.77 -7.78 -16.67
CA TRP A 347 -3.06 -8.92 -17.25
C TRP A 347 -3.89 -10.22 -17.27
N GLY A 348 -5.10 -10.22 -16.68
CA GLY A 348 -5.99 -11.38 -16.64
C GLY A 348 -5.57 -12.47 -15.65
N ILE A 349 -4.66 -12.17 -14.72
CA ILE A 349 -4.19 -13.09 -13.68
C ILE A 349 -5.17 -13.15 -12.51
N LEU A 350 -5.51 -11.98 -11.95
CA LEU A 350 -6.46 -11.87 -10.84
C LEU A 350 -7.89 -11.96 -11.39
N LYS A 351 -8.56 -13.09 -11.16
CA LYS A 351 -9.90 -13.39 -11.70
C LYS A 351 -10.68 -14.36 -10.78
N PRO A 352 -12.03 -14.33 -10.78
CA PRO A 352 -12.83 -15.14 -9.85
C PRO A 352 -12.62 -16.66 -9.96
N LYS A 353 -12.42 -17.18 -11.18
CA LYS A 353 -12.17 -18.60 -11.47
C LYS A 353 -10.68 -18.91 -11.65
N GLY A 354 -9.80 -18.24 -10.90
CA GLY A 354 -8.35 -18.39 -11.01
C GLY A 354 -7.65 -17.93 -9.74
N ILE A 355 -6.62 -17.09 -9.87
CA ILE A 355 -6.01 -16.46 -8.71
C ILE A 355 -7.02 -15.47 -8.14
N THR A 356 -7.49 -15.77 -6.92
CA THR A 356 -8.38 -14.89 -6.14
C THR A 356 -7.56 -13.91 -5.30
N MET A 357 -8.22 -12.88 -4.74
CA MET A 357 -7.56 -11.96 -3.82
C MET A 357 -6.98 -12.67 -2.58
N SER A 358 -7.69 -13.68 -2.05
CA SER A 358 -7.22 -14.51 -0.93
C SER A 358 -5.91 -15.23 -1.29
N THR A 359 -5.86 -15.83 -2.48
CA THR A 359 -4.67 -16.49 -2.99
C THR A 359 -3.53 -15.50 -3.17
N LEU A 360 -3.81 -14.32 -3.73
CA LEU A 360 -2.81 -13.28 -3.92
C LEU A 360 -2.22 -12.77 -2.60
N MET A 361 -3.02 -12.56 -1.56
CA MET A 361 -2.49 -12.14 -0.25
C MET A 361 -1.62 -13.22 0.40
N THR A 362 -1.96 -14.50 0.19
CA THR A 362 -1.10 -15.61 0.64
C THR A 362 0.24 -15.59 -0.09
N ILE A 363 0.22 -15.39 -1.42
CA ILE A 363 1.43 -15.27 -2.24
C ILE A 363 2.24 -14.03 -1.85
N LEU A 364 1.59 -12.91 -1.53
CA LEU A 364 2.25 -11.70 -1.07
C LEU A 364 2.99 -11.95 0.24
N LEU A 365 2.36 -12.60 1.22
CA LEU A 365 3.02 -12.98 2.47
C LEU A 365 4.22 -13.92 2.22
N PHE A 366 4.09 -14.87 1.29
CA PHE A 366 5.22 -15.71 0.88
C PHE A 366 6.36 -14.90 0.26
N ALA A 367 6.06 -13.94 -0.61
CA ALA A 367 7.07 -13.10 -1.24
C ALA A 367 7.80 -12.21 -0.23
N LYS A 368 7.05 -11.71 0.78
CA LYS A 368 7.52 -10.77 1.81
C LYS A 368 8.34 -11.39 2.93
N HIS A 369 8.12 -12.66 3.24
CA HIS A 369 8.72 -13.31 4.40
C HIS A 369 9.55 -14.51 4.00
N HIS A 370 10.66 -14.71 4.70
CA HIS A 370 11.51 -15.89 4.58
C HIS A 370 11.27 -16.91 5.69
N GLU A 371 10.71 -16.45 6.80
CA GLU A 371 10.30 -17.27 7.93
C GLU A 371 8.78 -17.23 8.00
N PHE A 372 8.17 -18.41 8.13
CA PHE A 372 6.72 -18.57 8.08
C PHE A 372 6.10 -18.83 9.45
N GLU A 373 6.92 -18.99 10.47
CA GLU A 373 6.44 -19.01 11.85
C GLU A 373 5.99 -17.59 12.28
N LEU A 374 4.71 -17.45 12.65
CA LEU A 374 4.12 -16.14 13.00
C LEU A 374 4.87 -15.40 14.12
N THR A 375 5.46 -16.14 15.06
CA THR A 375 6.25 -15.60 16.19
C THR A 375 7.55 -14.92 15.74
N LYS A 376 8.04 -15.22 14.55
CA LYS A 376 9.33 -14.75 14.01
C LYS A 376 9.16 -13.84 12.79
N MET A 377 7.93 -13.67 12.30
CA MET A 377 7.67 -12.77 11.18
C MET A 377 7.95 -11.33 11.59
N GLU A 378 8.70 -10.63 10.74
CA GLU A 378 9.00 -9.21 10.89
C GLU A 378 7.85 -8.33 10.39
N LEU A 379 7.59 -7.20 11.04
CA LEU A 379 6.62 -6.23 10.53
C LEU A 379 7.11 -5.65 9.20
N LYS A 380 6.22 -5.52 8.22
CA LYS A 380 6.47 -4.83 6.95
C LYS A 380 5.73 -3.51 6.90
N LYS A 381 6.26 -2.55 6.13
CA LYS A 381 5.64 -1.24 5.88
C LYS A 381 4.16 -1.38 5.49
N GLN A 382 3.36 -0.40 5.93
CA GLN A 382 1.94 -0.30 5.63
C GLN A 382 1.63 1.08 5.02
N PRO A 383 0.97 1.17 3.85
CA PRO A 383 0.56 0.08 2.95
C PRO A 383 1.72 -0.80 2.49
N MET A 384 1.44 -2.08 2.24
CA MET A 384 2.46 -2.99 1.71
C MET A 384 2.84 -2.59 0.29
N GLU A 385 4.15 -2.55 0.04
CA GLU A 385 4.74 -2.29 -1.27
C GLU A 385 5.67 -3.45 -1.61
N VAL A 386 5.82 -3.87 -2.86
CA VAL A 386 6.78 -4.90 -3.27
C VAL A 386 8.02 -4.29 -3.92
N ASN A 387 9.21 -4.70 -3.48
CA ASN A 387 10.46 -4.40 -4.16
C ASN A 387 10.74 -5.40 -5.31
N TYR A 388 11.90 -5.29 -5.93
CA TYR A 388 12.30 -6.19 -7.02
C TYR A 388 12.32 -7.67 -6.62
N ASP A 389 13.06 -8.03 -5.56
CA ASP A 389 13.25 -9.43 -5.19
C ASP A 389 11.92 -10.07 -4.74
N GLU A 390 11.08 -9.29 -4.04
CA GLU A 390 9.74 -9.69 -3.64
C GLU A 390 8.80 -9.82 -4.84
N PHE A 391 8.89 -8.93 -5.83
CA PHE A 391 8.10 -9.01 -7.05
C PHE A 391 8.47 -10.25 -7.87
N GLU A 392 9.76 -10.57 -8.00
CA GLU A 392 10.23 -11.80 -8.66
C GLU A 392 9.64 -13.05 -7.98
N ARG A 393 9.71 -13.13 -6.64
CA ARG A 393 9.12 -14.24 -5.88
C ARG A 393 7.61 -14.31 -6.02
N LEU A 394 6.95 -13.16 -6.05
CA LEU A 394 5.51 -13.07 -6.22
C LEU A 394 5.09 -13.60 -7.60
N LEU A 395 5.77 -13.20 -8.68
CA LEU A 395 5.50 -13.70 -10.03
C LEU A 395 5.72 -15.21 -10.13
N HIS A 396 6.80 -15.69 -9.52
CA HIS A 396 7.11 -17.12 -9.47
C HIS A 396 6.03 -17.93 -8.74
N ALA A 397 5.63 -17.50 -7.54
CA ALA A 397 4.58 -18.15 -6.77
C ALA A 397 3.19 -18.03 -7.43
N LEU A 398 2.92 -16.93 -8.14
CA LEU A 398 1.72 -16.79 -8.98
C LEU A 398 1.70 -17.85 -10.09
N ALA A 399 2.77 -17.96 -10.87
CA ALA A 399 2.88 -18.97 -11.91
C ALA A 399 2.72 -20.37 -11.32
N PHE A 400 3.35 -20.68 -10.19
CA PHE A 400 3.20 -21.98 -9.53
C PHE A 400 1.75 -22.29 -9.14
N ARG A 401 1.02 -21.32 -8.59
CA ARG A 401 -0.39 -21.49 -8.27
C ARG A 401 -1.26 -21.60 -9.52
N MET A 402 -0.96 -20.86 -10.58
CA MET A 402 -1.66 -20.97 -11.86
C MET A 402 -1.44 -22.34 -12.52
N TYR A 403 -0.22 -22.86 -12.45
CA TYR A 403 0.13 -24.20 -12.94
C TYR A 403 -0.73 -25.28 -12.29
N HIS A 404 -0.83 -25.25 -10.95
CA HIS A 404 -1.61 -26.23 -10.18
C HIS A 404 -3.13 -26.04 -10.22
N LEU A 405 -3.63 -24.90 -10.73
CA LEU A 405 -5.06 -24.69 -10.94
C LEU A 405 -5.56 -25.27 -12.27
N GLU A 406 -4.66 -25.59 -13.20
CA GLU A 406 -5.03 -26.19 -14.48
C GLU A 406 -4.92 -27.72 -14.39
N GLU A 407 -6.04 -28.40 -14.60
CA GLU A 407 -6.18 -29.85 -14.37
C GLU A 407 -5.50 -30.72 -15.45
N SER A 408 -4.98 -30.15 -16.54
CA SER A 408 -4.43 -30.90 -17.68
C SER A 408 -3.28 -30.19 -18.38
N ARG A 409 -2.08 -30.21 -17.78
CA ARG A 409 -0.85 -29.78 -18.46
C ARG A 409 0.06 -30.96 -18.77
N GLU A 410 0.52 -31.01 -20.02
CA GLU A 410 1.59 -31.93 -20.46
C GLU A 410 2.99 -31.31 -20.28
N GLU A 411 3.06 -29.99 -20.19
CA GLU A 411 4.30 -29.24 -20.01
C GLU A 411 4.83 -29.27 -18.56
N THR A 412 6.12 -29.02 -18.41
CA THR A 412 6.77 -28.87 -17.10
C THR A 412 6.44 -27.51 -16.47
N PHE A 413 6.59 -27.38 -15.14
CA PHE A 413 6.39 -26.09 -14.48
C PHE A 413 7.37 -25.03 -14.99
N GLU A 414 8.60 -25.41 -15.33
CA GLU A 414 9.62 -24.52 -15.88
C GLU A 414 9.22 -23.92 -17.24
N GLU A 415 8.64 -24.73 -18.13
CA GLU A 415 8.10 -24.27 -19.40
C GLU A 415 6.94 -23.30 -19.16
N PHE A 416 6.00 -23.70 -18.30
CA PHE A 416 4.86 -22.87 -17.95
C PHE A 416 5.27 -21.52 -17.34
N LEU A 417 6.25 -21.52 -16.42
CA LEU A 417 6.80 -20.32 -15.80
C LEU A 417 7.39 -19.39 -16.86
N GLY A 418 8.13 -19.93 -17.83
CA GLY A 418 8.68 -19.17 -18.95
C GLY A 418 7.57 -18.48 -19.76
N GLU A 419 6.54 -19.24 -20.15
CA GLU A 419 5.42 -18.71 -20.92
C GLU A 419 4.63 -17.64 -20.17
N THR A 420 4.35 -17.87 -18.88
CA THR A 420 3.60 -16.91 -18.08
C THR A 420 4.41 -15.64 -17.78
N LEU A 421 5.72 -15.73 -17.57
CA LEU A 421 6.57 -14.54 -17.48
C LEU A 421 6.61 -13.77 -18.80
N ASP A 422 6.77 -14.44 -19.94
CA ASP A 422 6.75 -13.80 -21.26
C ASP A 422 5.43 -13.08 -21.54
N ASP A 423 4.28 -13.69 -21.22
CA ASP A 423 2.96 -13.07 -21.33
C ASP A 423 2.85 -11.81 -20.45
N ILE A 424 3.33 -11.87 -19.21
CA ILE A 424 3.37 -10.71 -18.31
C ILE A 424 4.24 -9.60 -18.89
N TYR A 425 5.44 -9.92 -19.40
CA TYR A 425 6.35 -8.92 -19.99
C TYR A 425 5.78 -8.27 -21.25
N LYS A 426 5.03 -9.01 -22.07
CA LYS A 426 4.31 -8.46 -23.23
C LYS A 426 3.19 -7.54 -22.79
N LYS A 427 2.36 -7.97 -21.83
CA LYS A 427 1.24 -7.20 -21.30
C LYS A 427 1.66 -5.97 -20.51
N SER A 428 2.86 -5.98 -19.93
CA SER A 428 3.48 -4.82 -19.28
C SER A 428 4.14 -3.85 -20.27
N GLY A 429 4.21 -4.21 -21.56
CA GLY A 429 4.81 -3.40 -22.62
C GLY A 429 6.34 -3.42 -22.65
N VAL A 430 6.97 -4.31 -21.87
CA VAL A 430 8.43 -4.45 -21.78
C VAL A 430 8.97 -5.29 -22.93
N LEU A 431 8.26 -6.37 -23.28
CA LEU A 431 8.61 -7.22 -24.41
C LEU A 431 7.75 -6.85 -25.63
N VAL A 432 8.39 -6.33 -26.68
CA VAL A 432 7.71 -5.94 -27.93
C VAL A 432 7.69 -7.14 -28.88
N GLU A 433 6.51 -7.56 -29.32
CA GLU A 433 6.42 -8.57 -30.37
C GLU A 433 6.99 -8.00 -31.69
N ILE A 434 8.04 -8.64 -32.19
CA ILE A 434 8.51 -8.37 -33.56
C ILE A 434 7.42 -8.91 -34.48
N LYS A 435 6.55 -8.02 -34.97
CA LYS A 435 5.67 -8.34 -36.09
C LYS A 435 6.56 -8.83 -37.23
N LYS A 436 6.49 -10.11 -37.56
CA LYS A 436 7.08 -10.63 -38.80
C LYS A 436 6.47 -9.82 -39.94
N GLN A 437 7.29 -8.99 -40.57
CA GLN A 437 6.95 -8.26 -41.79
C GLN A 437 6.81 -9.25 -42.95
#